data_AF-A0A524AYT5-F1
#
_entry.id   AF-A0A524AYT5-F1
#
_cell.length_a   1.000
_cell.length_b   1.000
_cell.length_c   1.000
_cell.angle_alpha   90.00
_cell.angle_beta   90.00
_cell.angle_gamma   90.00
#
_symmetry.space_group_name_H-M   'P 1'
#
loop_
_entity.id
_entity.type
_entity.pdbx_description
1 polymer ?
#
loop_
_entity_poly.entity_id
_entity_poly.type
_entity_poly.pdbx_seq_one_letter_code
_entity_poly.pdbx_strand_id
1 'polypeptide(L)'
;MKLARFLLFFALTAAVAHAEDTRPLAPLPPAAQESLRQEMLENLAALNEVLTLVGSGKLAEAGEVAEAQLGVSSMGKHRAKPMDARPGPHMPPAMHGIGMDGHKAVSEFAAAAKAGERDRAIALLPNLTGACVGCHYSYRTR
;
A
#
# COMPACT_ATOMS: atom_id res chain seq x y z
N MET A 1 36.12 -47.90 7.61
CA MET A 1 35.47 -46.92 8.52
C MET A 1 36.01 -45.47 8.44
N LYS A 2 36.81 -45.09 7.42
CA LYS A 2 37.31 -43.69 7.29
C LYS A 2 36.85 -42.93 6.04
N LEU A 3 36.17 -43.58 5.09
CA LEU A 3 35.65 -42.91 3.88
C LEU A 3 34.21 -42.40 4.01
N ALA A 4 33.41 -42.98 4.91
CA ALA A 4 32.00 -42.57 5.08
C ALA A 4 31.82 -41.25 5.86
N ARG A 5 32.89 -40.71 6.48
CA ARG A 5 32.84 -39.45 7.24
C ARG A 5 33.07 -38.22 6.38
N PHE A 6 33.61 -38.36 5.16
CA PHE A 6 33.89 -37.21 4.30
C PHE A 6 32.69 -36.80 3.44
N LEU A 7 31.69 -37.66 3.29
CA LEU A 7 30.46 -37.36 2.57
C LEU A 7 29.41 -36.65 3.43
N LEU A 8 29.62 -36.54 4.74
CA LEU A 8 28.69 -35.86 5.64
C LEU A 8 28.99 -34.35 5.82
N PHE A 9 30.05 -33.83 5.18
CA PHE A 9 30.44 -32.42 5.32
C PHE A 9 30.02 -31.54 4.13
N PHE A 10 29.46 -32.13 3.06
CA PHE A 10 29.07 -31.39 1.86
C PHE A 10 27.57 -31.11 1.76
N ALA A 11 26.77 -31.50 2.76
CA ALA A 11 25.31 -31.49 2.70
C ALA A 11 24.64 -30.40 3.57
N LEU A 12 25.37 -29.40 4.05
CA LEU A 12 24.80 -28.38 4.96
C LEU A 12 25.21 -26.94 4.65
N THR A 13 25.33 -26.59 3.37
CA THR A 13 25.43 -25.19 2.93
C THR A 13 24.57 -24.94 1.69
N ALA A 14 23.35 -25.49 1.65
CA ALA A 14 22.29 -24.81 0.93
C ALA A 14 21.87 -23.60 1.78
N ALA A 15 22.77 -22.63 1.93
CA ALA A 15 22.39 -21.30 2.34
C ALA A 15 21.42 -20.83 1.26
N VAL A 16 20.13 -20.87 1.57
CA VAL A 16 19.13 -20.21 0.75
C VAL A 16 19.51 -18.74 0.82
N ALA A 17 20.26 -18.26 -0.18
CA ALA A 17 20.55 -16.87 -0.36
C ALA A 17 19.21 -16.18 -0.66
N HIS A 18 18.46 -15.87 0.40
CA HIS A 18 17.44 -14.84 0.32
C HIS A 18 18.21 -13.56 0.01
N ALA A 19 18.02 -13.03 -1.19
CA ALA A 19 18.51 -11.71 -1.52
C ALA A 19 18.07 -10.76 -0.40
N GLU A 20 19.04 -10.10 0.24
CA GLU A 20 18.71 -9.12 1.27
C GLU A 20 17.82 -8.05 0.65
N ASP A 21 16.77 -7.67 1.38
CA ASP A 21 15.89 -6.62 0.95
C ASP A 21 16.58 -5.27 1.12
N THR A 22 17.09 -4.74 0.01
CA THR A 22 17.87 -3.51 -0.04
C THR A 22 17.02 -2.24 0.05
N ARG A 23 15.68 -2.36 0.15
CA ARG A 23 14.82 -1.18 0.30
C ARG A 23 15.12 -0.45 1.61
N PRO A 24 15.16 0.89 1.62
CA PRO A 24 15.30 1.67 2.85
C PRO A 24 14.15 1.39 3.83
N LEU A 25 14.51 1.24 5.11
CA LEU A 25 13.54 1.18 6.20
C LEU A 25 13.06 2.60 6.53
N ALA A 26 11.76 2.83 6.46
CA ALA A 26 11.16 4.10 6.83
C ALA A 26 11.39 4.36 8.34
N PRO A 27 11.84 5.56 8.75
CA PRO A 27 12.14 5.90 10.14
C PRO A 27 10.87 6.18 10.96
N LEU A 28 9.91 5.26 10.92
CA LEU A 28 8.64 5.35 11.63
C LEU A 28 8.81 4.86 13.08
N PRO A 29 8.41 5.64 14.09
CA PRO A 29 8.27 5.13 15.45
C PRO A 29 7.30 3.95 15.52
N PRO A 30 7.40 3.05 16.51
CA PRO A 30 6.53 1.87 16.60
C PRO A 30 5.02 2.17 16.53
N ALA A 31 4.56 3.25 17.18
CA ALA A 31 3.16 3.66 17.16
C ALA A 31 2.69 4.14 15.76
N ALA A 32 3.56 4.80 15.00
CA ALA A 32 3.31 5.18 13.62
C ALA A 32 3.34 3.97 12.67
N GLN A 33 4.25 3.00 12.87
CA GLN A 33 4.27 1.76 12.09
C GLN A 33 2.98 0.94 12.27
N GLU A 34 2.41 0.95 13.48
CA GLU A 34 1.15 0.27 13.74
C GLU A 34 -0.04 1.01 13.12
N SER A 35 -0.10 2.33 13.29
CA SER A 35 -1.15 3.14 12.64
C SER A 35 -1.12 3.01 11.11
N LEU A 36 0.07 3.05 10.51
CA LEU A 36 0.24 2.85 9.07
C LEU A 36 -0.18 1.44 8.64
N ARG A 37 0.13 0.40 9.42
CA ARG A 37 -0.30 -0.96 9.08
C ARG A 37 -1.80 -1.13 9.14
N GLN A 38 -2.46 -0.58 10.15
CA GLN A 38 -3.92 -0.57 10.25
C GLN A 38 -4.52 0.15 9.04
N GLU A 39 -3.98 1.33 8.70
CA GLU A 39 -4.36 2.08 7.51
C GLU A 39 -4.20 1.27 6.22
N MET A 40 -3.09 0.56 6.02
CA MET A 40 -2.89 -0.28 4.84
C MET A 40 -3.91 -1.43 4.74
N LEU A 41 -4.29 -2.03 5.88
CA LEU A 41 -5.30 -3.10 5.92
C LEU A 41 -6.70 -2.56 5.60
N GLU A 42 -7.07 -1.41 6.17
CA GLU A 42 -8.32 -0.69 5.84
C GLU A 42 -8.36 -0.33 4.36
N ASN A 43 -7.26 0.21 3.83
CA ASN A 43 -7.17 0.59 2.42
C ASN A 43 -7.31 -0.62 1.49
N LEU A 44 -6.78 -1.79 1.88
CA LEU A 44 -6.95 -3.03 1.12
C LEU A 44 -8.41 -3.51 1.11
N ALA A 45 -9.11 -3.39 2.25
CA ALA A 45 -10.53 -3.71 2.32
C ALA A 45 -11.37 -2.76 1.44
N ALA A 46 -11.09 -1.45 1.52
CA ALA A 46 -11.73 -0.42 0.69
C ALA A 46 -11.52 -0.70 -0.81
N LEU A 47 -10.28 -1.02 -1.20
CA LEU A 47 -9.95 -1.37 -2.58
C LEU A 47 -10.78 -2.56 -3.08
N ASN A 48 -10.89 -3.62 -2.27
CA ASN A 48 -11.69 -4.79 -2.64
C ASN A 48 -13.18 -4.43 -2.79
N GLU A 49 -13.72 -3.58 -1.93
CA GLU A 49 -15.10 -3.07 -2.04
C GLU A 49 -15.30 -2.28 -3.34
N VAL A 50 -14.42 -1.33 -3.65
CA VAL A 50 -14.45 -0.55 -4.89
C VAL A 50 -14.41 -1.48 -6.12
N LEU A 51 -13.50 -2.44 -6.15
CA LEU A 51 -13.39 -3.39 -7.27
C LEU A 51 -14.63 -4.29 -7.40
N THR A 52 -15.24 -4.70 -6.28
CA THR A 52 -16.49 -5.46 -6.28
C THR A 52 -17.64 -4.65 -6.88
N LEU A 53 -17.75 -3.37 -6.53
CA LEU A 53 -18.75 -2.45 -7.08
C LEU A 53 -18.55 -2.21 -8.57
N VAL A 54 -17.30 -1.97 -9.01
CA VAL A 54 -16.95 -1.87 -10.43
C VAL A 54 -17.34 -3.14 -11.19
N GLY A 55 -16.97 -4.32 -10.67
CA GLY A 55 -17.29 -5.61 -11.28
C GLY A 55 -18.80 -5.88 -11.36
N SER A 56 -19.58 -5.29 -10.45
CA SER A 56 -21.04 -5.37 -10.41
C SER A 56 -21.74 -4.28 -11.24
N GLY A 57 -20.99 -3.44 -11.96
CA GLY A 57 -21.53 -2.34 -12.76
C GLY A 57 -22.01 -1.12 -11.95
N LYS A 58 -21.76 -1.09 -10.64
CA LYS A 58 -22.18 -0.04 -9.71
C LYS A 58 -21.15 1.08 -9.63
N LEU A 59 -20.90 1.73 -10.77
CA LEU A 59 -19.75 2.63 -10.91
C LEU A 59 -19.85 3.88 -10.03
N ALA A 60 -21.03 4.48 -9.91
CA ALA A 60 -21.23 5.65 -9.05
C ALA A 60 -20.99 5.32 -7.56
N GLU A 61 -21.54 4.20 -7.08
CA GLU A 61 -21.27 3.67 -5.72
C GLU A 61 -19.77 3.41 -5.51
N ALA A 62 -19.08 2.84 -6.51
CA ALA A 62 -17.63 2.63 -6.44
C ALA A 62 -16.85 3.94 -6.27
N GLY A 63 -17.28 5.01 -6.96
CA GLY A 63 -16.67 6.33 -6.84
C GLY A 63 -16.92 6.99 -5.48
N GLU A 64 -18.11 6.82 -4.90
CA GLU A 64 -18.42 7.28 -3.52
C GLU A 64 -17.49 6.61 -2.50
N VAL A 65 -17.39 5.27 -2.53
CA VAL A 65 -16.54 4.50 -1.61
C VAL A 65 -15.06 4.85 -1.81
N ALA A 66 -14.60 4.94 -3.06
CA ALA A 66 -13.21 5.29 -3.38
C ALA A 66 -12.84 6.67 -2.81
N GLU A 67 -13.66 7.69 -3.02
CA GLU A 67 -13.40 9.03 -2.49
C GLU A 67 -13.38 9.04 -0.96
N ALA A 68 -14.39 8.45 -0.33
CA ALA A 68 -14.56 8.50 1.11
C ALA A 68 -13.44 7.79 1.88
N GLN A 69 -12.97 6.64 1.37
CA GLN A 69 -12.03 5.78 2.09
C GLN A 69 -10.58 5.92 1.62
N LEU A 70 -10.37 6.21 0.34
CA LEU A 70 -9.04 6.18 -0.29
C LEU A 70 -8.65 7.51 -0.96
N GLY A 71 -9.61 8.37 -1.30
CA GLY A 71 -9.39 9.65 -1.97
C GLY A 71 -8.86 10.74 -1.05
N VAL A 72 -8.81 11.97 -1.56
CA VAL A 72 -8.35 13.15 -0.80
C VAL A 72 -9.19 13.41 0.45
N SER A 73 -10.46 12.99 0.46
CA SER A 73 -11.33 13.10 1.64
C SER A 73 -10.85 12.27 2.83
N SER A 74 -10.09 11.19 2.61
CA SER A 74 -9.52 10.38 3.69
C SER A 74 -8.14 10.87 4.17
N MET A 75 -7.56 11.87 3.50
CA MET A 75 -6.27 12.45 3.88
C MET A 75 -6.29 12.98 5.32
N GLY A 76 -5.20 12.72 6.05
CA GLY A 76 -5.06 13.19 7.42
C GLY A 76 -5.99 12.47 8.41
N LYS A 77 -6.45 11.25 8.10
CA LYS A 77 -7.23 10.42 9.03
C LYS A 77 -6.59 10.21 10.40
N HIS A 78 -5.27 10.34 10.49
CA HIS A 78 -4.52 10.21 11.74
C HIS A 78 -4.25 11.54 12.47
N ARG A 79 -4.76 12.68 11.99
CA ARG A 79 -4.49 14.02 12.56
C ARG A 79 -4.84 14.17 14.04
N ALA A 80 -5.78 13.37 14.55
CA ALA A 80 -6.21 13.41 15.95
C ALA A 80 -5.33 12.54 16.88
N LYS A 81 -4.48 11.66 16.34
CA LYS A 81 -3.58 10.82 17.15
C LYS A 81 -2.44 11.65 17.78
N PRO A 82 -1.77 11.15 18.83
CA PRO A 82 -0.49 11.70 19.29
C PRO A 82 0.56 11.77 18.16
N MET A 83 1.49 12.72 18.21
CA MET A 83 2.44 12.99 17.11
C MET A 83 3.32 11.78 16.74
N ASP A 84 3.73 10.98 17.71
CA ASP A 84 4.52 9.74 17.52
C ASP A 84 3.72 8.63 16.83
N ALA A 85 2.39 8.67 16.89
CA ALA A 85 1.49 7.73 16.24
C ALA A 85 1.00 8.18 14.85
N ARG A 86 1.35 9.38 14.39
CA ARG A 86 0.97 9.89 13.05
C ARG A 86 2.01 9.44 12.02
N PRO A 87 1.69 8.61 11.01
CA PRO A 87 2.68 8.16 10.04
C PRO A 87 3.32 9.28 9.23
N GLY A 88 2.49 10.19 8.67
CA GLY A 88 2.92 11.22 7.72
C GLY A 88 4.14 12.04 8.15
N PRO A 89 4.16 12.64 9.36
CA PRO A 89 5.31 13.42 9.85
C PRO A 89 6.64 12.67 9.94
N HIS A 90 6.62 11.34 10.03
CA HIS A 90 7.83 10.51 10.16
C HIS A 90 8.24 9.84 8.83
N MET A 91 7.43 9.96 7.78
CA MET A 91 7.76 9.40 6.47
C MET A 91 8.87 10.21 5.79
N PRO A 92 9.80 9.56 5.06
CA PRO A 92 10.70 10.27 4.15
C PRO A 92 9.88 11.09 3.14
N PRO A 93 10.36 12.26 2.68
CA PRO A 93 9.57 13.14 1.80
C PRO A 93 9.02 12.45 0.55
N ALA A 94 9.80 11.58 -0.09
CA ALA A 94 9.35 10.83 -1.26
C ALA A 94 8.26 9.78 -0.91
N MET A 95 8.39 9.09 0.22
CA MET A 95 7.34 8.17 0.70
C MET A 95 6.04 8.91 1.02
N HIS A 96 6.14 10.07 1.68
CA HIS A 96 4.98 10.89 1.97
C HIS A 96 4.30 11.38 0.68
N GLY A 97 5.10 11.82 -0.31
CA GLY A 97 4.63 12.21 -1.64
C GLY A 97 3.84 11.11 -2.35
N ILE A 98 4.34 9.85 -2.33
CA ILE A 98 3.62 8.69 -2.90
C ILE A 98 2.22 8.55 -2.28
N GLY A 99 2.11 8.68 -0.95
CA GLY A 99 0.81 8.64 -0.27
C GLY A 99 -0.10 9.78 -0.72
N MET A 100 0.43 11.00 -0.81
CA MET A 100 -0.35 12.16 -1.22
C MET A 100 -0.87 12.08 -2.65
N ASP A 101 -0.02 11.63 -3.57
CA ASP A 101 -0.39 11.49 -4.97
C ASP A 101 -1.34 10.30 -5.18
N GLY A 102 -1.22 9.24 -4.35
CA GLY A 102 -2.18 8.16 -4.29
C GLY A 102 -3.61 8.63 -4.01
N HIS A 103 -3.80 9.44 -2.97
CA HIS A 103 -5.11 10.00 -2.64
C HIS A 103 -5.70 10.81 -3.80
N LYS A 104 -4.89 11.65 -4.46
CA LYS A 104 -5.34 12.45 -5.63
C LYS A 104 -5.72 11.56 -6.81
N ALA A 105 -4.93 10.54 -7.09
CA ALA A 105 -5.16 9.61 -8.19
C ALA A 105 -6.45 8.81 -7.99
N VAL A 106 -6.74 8.40 -6.76
CA VAL A 106 -8.01 7.77 -6.40
C VAL A 106 -9.18 8.75 -6.56
N SER A 107 -9.03 10.01 -6.14
CA SER A 107 -10.09 11.01 -6.33
C SER A 107 -10.39 11.28 -7.81
N GLU A 108 -9.39 11.16 -8.70
CA GLU A 108 -9.61 11.22 -10.14
C GLU A 108 -10.47 10.05 -10.63
N PHE A 109 -10.17 8.82 -10.21
CA PHE A 109 -11.03 7.66 -10.47
C PHE A 109 -12.45 7.90 -9.94
N ALA A 110 -12.57 8.37 -8.70
CA ALA A 110 -13.85 8.60 -8.05
C ALA A 110 -14.71 9.63 -8.80
N ALA A 111 -14.10 10.71 -9.29
CA ALA A 111 -14.79 11.73 -10.08
C ALA A 111 -15.33 11.15 -11.40
N ALA A 112 -14.50 10.42 -12.16
CA ALA A 112 -14.93 9.77 -13.40
C ALA A 112 -16.04 8.74 -13.16
N ALA A 113 -15.91 7.93 -12.10
CA ALA A 113 -16.87 6.90 -11.72
C ALA A 113 -18.24 7.49 -11.35
N LYS A 114 -18.27 8.57 -10.55
CA LYS A 114 -19.50 9.30 -10.17
C LYS A 114 -20.15 10.02 -11.35
N ALA A 115 -19.35 10.50 -12.31
CA ALA A 115 -19.85 11.13 -13.54
C ALA A 115 -20.43 10.13 -14.55
N GLY A 116 -20.32 8.81 -14.30
CA GLY A 116 -20.76 7.78 -15.24
C GLY A 116 -19.84 7.62 -16.45
N GLU A 117 -18.63 8.19 -16.41
CA GLU A 117 -17.62 8.11 -17.47
C GLU A 117 -16.95 6.71 -17.45
N ARG A 118 -17.70 5.67 -17.84
CA ARG A 118 -17.29 4.26 -17.68
C ARG A 118 -15.89 3.97 -18.22
N ASP A 119 -15.62 4.31 -19.48
CA ASP A 119 -14.35 3.98 -20.12
C ASP A 119 -13.17 4.70 -19.46
N ARG A 120 -13.38 5.95 -19.03
CA ARG A 120 -12.38 6.70 -18.28
C ARG A 120 -12.15 6.09 -16.89
N ALA A 121 -13.21 5.76 -16.17
CA ALA A 121 -13.09 5.12 -14.85
C ALA A 121 -12.34 3.78 -14.95
N ILE A 122 -12.61 2.98 -15.98
CA ILE A 122 -11.88 1.75 -16.26
C ILE A 122 -10.40 2.04 -16.55
N ALA A 123 -10.10 3.04 -17.38
CA ALA A 123 -8.73 3.46 -17.68
C ALA A 123 -7.96 3.94 -16.43
N LEU A 124 -8.67 4.44 -15.42
CA LEU A 124 -8.11 4.92 -14.15
C LEU A 124 -8.04 3.84 -13.06
N LEU A 125 -8.45 2.58 -13.30
CA LEU A 125 -8.31 1.50 -12.32
C LEU A 125 -6.88 1.34 -11.76
N PRO A 126 -5.79 1.51 -12.54
CA PRO A 126 -4.43 1.47 -12.01
C PRO A 126 -4.18 2.51 -10.89
N ASN A 127 -4.88 3.65 -10.90
CA ASN A 127 -4.75 4.68 -9.87
C ASN A 127 -5.13 4.18 -8.48
N LEU A 128 -6.01 3.18 -8.38
CA LEU A 128 -6.44 2.59 -7.11
C LEU A 128 -5.32 1.82 -6.40
N THR A 129 -4.27 1.43 -7.12
CA THR A 129 -3.17 0.60 -6.58
C THR A 129 -1.79 1.22 -6.77
N GLY A 130 -1.66 2.29 -7.56
CA GLY A 130 -0.37 2.91 -7.89
C GLY A 130 0.48 3.28 -6.67
N ALA A 131 -0.12 3.89 -5.64
CA ALA A 131 0.59 4.22 -4.40
C ALA A 131 0.97 2.97 -3.59
N CYS A 132 0.14 1.93 -3.58
CA CYS A 132 0.46 0.64 -2.97
C CYS A 132 1.71 0.05 -3.62
N VAL A 133 1.73 -0.01 -4.96
CA VAL A 133 2.88 -0.51 -5.71
C VAL A 133 4.12 0.35 -5.46
N GLY A 134 4.01 1.68 -5.59
CA GLY A 134 5.14 2.60 -5.42
C GLY A 134 5.75 2.53 -4.02
N CYS A 135 4.92 2.52 -2.97
CA CYS A 135 5.39 2.44 -1.59
C CYS A 135 6.01 1.07 -1.30
N HIS A 136 5.34 -0.02 -1.67
CA HIS A 136 5.81 -1.38 -1.42
C HIS A 136 7.01 -1.75 -2.29
N TYR A 137 7.26 -1.11 -3.43
CA TYR A 137 8.51 -1.33 -4.17
C TYR A 137 9.69 -0.53 -3.59
N SER A 138 9.42 0.58 -2.92
CA SER A 138 10.46 1.54 -2.55
C SER A 138 10.88 1.47 -1.08
N TYR A 139 10.02 1.01 -0.19
CA TYR A 139 10.26 1.10 1.25
C TYR A 139 9.92 -0.19 2.00
N ARG A 140 10.67 -0.41 3.08
CA ARG A 140 10.23 -1.26 4.18
C ARG A 140 9.60 -0.38 5.26
N THR A 141 8.57 -0.90 5.91
CA THR A 141 7.91 -0.24 7.05
C THR A 141 8.13 -0.99 8.36
N ARG A 142 8.74 -2.19 8.27
CA ARG A 142 9.09 -3.12 9.36
C ARG A 142 10.31 -3.93 8.94
#